data_AF-R7INY2-F1
#
_entry.id   AF-R7INY2-F1
#
_cell.length_a   1.000
_cell.length_b   1.000
_cell.length_c   1.000
_cell.angle_alpha   90.00
_cell.angle_beta   90.00
_cell.angle_gamma   90.00
#
_symmetry.space_group_name_H-M   'P 1'
#
loop_
_entity.id
_entity.type
_entity.pdbx_description
1 polymer ?
#
loop_
_entity_poly.entity_id
_entity_poly.type
_entity_poly.pdbx_seq_one_letter_code
_entity_poly.pdbx_strand_id
1 'polypeptide(L)' 'MHDEANSAAEGDTVEIAATRPISKTVHWNLVRIVHKAVKI' A
#
# COMPACT_ATOMS: atom_id res chain seq x y z
N MET A 1 -5.69 2.84 2.04
CA MET A 1 -4.30 2.44 2.30
C MET A 1 -3.53 3.69 2.61
N HIS A 2 -2.78 3.69 3.70
CA HIS A 2 -1.83 4.76 4.01
C HIS A 2 -0.48 4.36 3.43
N ASP A 3 0.04 5.17 2.52
CA ASP A 3 1.34 5.00 1.88
C ASP A 3 2.04 6.37 1.95
N GLU A 4 2.86 6.58 2.97
CA GLU A 4 3.51 7.88 3.21
C GLU A 4 4.53 8.26 2.14
N ALA A 5 5.11 7.28 1.45
CA ALA A 5 6.18 7.46 0.48
C ALA A 5 5.69 7.39 -0.98
N ASN A 6 4.37 7.24 -1.20
CA ASN A 6 3.74 6.98 -2.49
C ASN A 6 4.52 5.97 -3.36
N SER A 7 4.99 4.88 -2.74
CA SER A 7 5.95 3.96 -3.36
C SER A 7 5.28 2.87 -4.19
N ALA A 8 4.00 2.58 -3.95
CA ALA A 8 3.20 1.63 -4.70
C ALA A 8 2.58 2.30 -5.95
N ALA A 9 2.86 1.74 -7.12
CA ALA A 9 2.25 2.15 -8.38
C ALA A 9 1.04 1.26 -8.74
N GLU A 10 0.21 1.74 -9.67
CA GLU A 10 -0.91 0.96 -10.19
C GLU A 10 -0.41 -0.32 -10.87
N GLY A 11 -0.87 -1.47 -10.36
CA GLY A 11 -0.47 -2.79 -10.84
C GLY A 11 0.50 -3.53 -9.92
N ASP A 12 1.13 -2.85 -8.96
CA ASP A 12 2.03 -3.49 -8.01
C ASP A 12 1.27 -4.41 -7.04
N THR A 13 1.85 -5.56 -6.72
CA THR A 13 1.37 -6.40 -5.62
C THR A 13 2.02 -5.94 -4.33
N VAL A 14 1.20 -5.41 -3.42
CA VAL A 14 1.66 -4.88 -2.13
C VAL A 14 1.09 -5.67 -0.97
N GLU A 15 1.89 -5.80 0.08
CA GLU A 15 1.47 -6.35 1.36
C GLU A 15 1.05 -5.21 2.29
N ILE A 16 -0.18 -5.29 2.79
CA ILE A 16 -0.77 -4.32 3.72
C ILE A 16 -1.06 -4.99 5.06
N ALA A 17 -0.92 -4.24 6.15
CA ALA A 17 -1.28 -4.68 7.48
C ALA A 17 -2.44 -3.84 8.02
N ALA A 18 -3.39 -4.50 8.67
CA ALA A 18 -4.46 -3.83 9.39
C ALA A 18 -3.87 -3.11 10.62
N THR A 19 -4.23 -1.85 10.79
CA THR A 19 -3.77 -1.02 11.91
C THR A 19 -4.97 -0.29 12.51
N ARG A 20 -4.75 0.45 13.61
CA ARG A 20 -5.78 1.35 14.14
C ARG A 20 -6.27 2.29 13.04
N PRO A 21 -7.56 2.68 13.02
CA PRO A 21 -8.09 3.63 12.03
C PRO A 21 -7.23 4.90 11.99
N ILE A 22 -6.58 5.15 10.86
CA ILE A 22 -5.77 6.36 10.62
C ILE A 22 -6.69 7.50 10.16
N SER A 23 -7.75 7.16 9.44
CA SER A 23 -8.76 8.12 8.97
C SER A 23 -10.14 7.45 8.89
N LYS A 24 -11.17 8.22 8.51
CA LYS A 24 -12.56 7.75 8.36
C LYS A 24 -12.70 6.56 7.41
N THR A 25 -11.79 6.42 6.45
CA THR A 25 -11.82 5.39 5.41
C THR A 25 -10.52 4.58 5.32
N VAL A 26 -9.49 4.94 6.09
CA VAL A 26 -8.15 4.33 5.98
C VAL A 26 -7.82 3.57 7.26
N HIS A 27 -7.75 2.24 7.12
CA HIS A 27 -7.53 1.27 8.20
C HIS A 27 -6.33 0.34 7.94
N TRP A 28 -5.58 0.60 6.87
CA TRP A 28 -4.54 -0.29 6.35
C TRP A 28 -3.28 0.50 6.10
N ASN A 29 -2.14 -0.01 6.58
CA ASN A 29 -0.82 0.56 6.34
C ASN A 29 -0.04 -0.28 5.32
N LEU A 30 0.69 0.36 4.41
CA LEU A 30 1.62 -0.33 3.53
C LEU A 30 2.77 -0.93 4.36
N VAL A 31 3.02 -2.23 4.22
CA VAL A 31 4.18 -2.91 4.85
C VAL A 31 5.34 -2.98 3.87
N ARG A 32 5.10 -3.52 2.66
CA ARG A 32 6.12 -3.66 1.61
C ARG A 32 5.51 -3.94 0.25
N ILE A 33 6.29 -3.71 -0.79
CA ILE A 33 5.94 -4.06 -2.18
C ILE A 33 6.53 -5.44 -2.46
N VAL A 34 5.66 -6.41 -2.77
CA VAL A 34 6.05 -7.82 -3.02
C VAL A 34 6.43 -8.01 -4.49
N HIS A 35 5.68 -7.39 -5.41
CA HIS A 35 5.94 -7.45 -6.83
C HIS A 35 5.73 -6.09 -7.47
N LYS A 36 6.75 -5.59 -8.17
CA LYS A 36 6.62 -4.40 -9.00
C LYS A 36 6.12 -4.80 -10.38
N ALA A 37 4.99 -4.26 -10.80
CA ALA A 37 4.51 -4.41 -12.16
C ALA A 37 5.49 -3.71 -13.11
N VAL A 38 6.21 -4.52 -13.88
CA VAL A 38 6.98 -4.03 -15.01
C VAL A 38 5.99 -3.64 -16.09
N LYS A 39 5.76 -2.33 -16.23
CA LYS A 39 4.99 -1.80 -17.36
C LYS A 39 5.84 -1.95 -18.62
N ILE A 40 5.41 -2.84 -19.52
CA ILE A 40 5.97 -3.05 -20.86
C ILE A 40 5.37 -2.04 -21.82
#